data_AF-A0A375J3E5-F1
#
_entry.id   AF-A0A375J3E5-F1
#
_cell.length_a   1.000
_cell.length_b   1.000
_cell.length_c   1.000
_cell.angle_alpha   90.00
_cell.angle_beta   90.00
_cell.angle_gamma   90.00
#
_symmetry.space_group_name_H-M   'P 1'
#
loop_
_entity.id
_entity.type
_entity.pdbx_description
1 polymer ?
#
loop_
_entity_poly.entity_id
_entity_poly.type
_entity_poly.pdbx_seq_one_letter_code
_entity_poly.pdbx_strand_id
1 'polypeptide(L)'
;MMPGIHEADLHAYADGQLAGARRAAVEAYLAQHPDAAAQVAAWRRQAEALHRALDPVLNEPVPLAALPPGLHGDQGRNRARDARRDGARPWPRWTMAVAATCASVALLAVGGTLGWLAHDRLGGGTLVLAPGERFAREALATHAVYAPEMRHPVEVAATEEAHLITWLSRRLGTALQVPDLRAQGFHLIGGRLGVAEGGPSAILMYEADDGTRLSLQLRRMAQGTPDTGFRVERMTGEGARRPTPGRDPMMAFYWIDRDLGFALAGPLERARLLTLAQVVYQQYQGG
;
A
#
# COMPACT_ATOMS: atom_id res chain seq x y z
N MET A 1 37.88 20.65 -34.27
CA MET A 1 36.40 20.84 -34.29
C MET A 1 35.90 20.45 -32.90
N MET A 2 35.48 21.40 -32.08
CA MET A 2 35.09 21.08 -30.69
C MET A 2 33.73 20.34 -30.72
N PRO A 3 33.57 19.22 -29.98
CA PRO A 3 32.32 18.50 -29.92
C PRO A 3 31.23 19.40 -29.33
N GLY A 4 30.02 19.30 -29.88
CA GLY A 4 28.85 20.06 -29.45
C GLY A 4 28.65 20.02 -27.94
N ILE A 5 28.04 21.08 -27.40
CA ILE A 5 27.68 21.15 -25.98
C ILE A 5 26.35 20.44 -25.82
N HIS A 6 26.34 19.44 -24.96
CA HIS A 6 25.17 18.64 -24.65
C HIS A 6 24.67 18.99 -23.24
N GLU A 7 23.43 18.62 -22.94
CA GLU A 7 22.81 18.86 -21.63
C GLU A 7 23.64 18.27 -20.47
N ALA A 8 24.31 17.14 -20.68
CA ALA A 8 25.24 16.56 -19.71
C ALA A 8 26.41 17.51 -19.34
N ASP A 9 26.89 18.32 -20.29
CA ASP A 9 27.93 19.33 -20.01
C ASP A 9 27.37 20.48 -19.17
N LEU A 10 26.10 20.82 -19.34
CA LEU A 10 25.44 21.87 -18.54
C LEU A 10 25.22 21.42 -17.09
N HIS A 11 24.82 20.15 -16.89
CA HIS A 11 24.76 19.54 -15.56
C HIS A 11 26.15 19.46 -14.92
N ALA A 12 27.15 18.97 -15.63
CA ALA A 12 28.52 18.91 -15.13
C ALA A 12 29.08 20.31 -14.79
N TYR A 13 28.68 21.35 -15.52
CA TYR A 13 28.99 22.74 -15.19
C TYR A 13 28.22 23.25 -13.96
N ALA A 14 26.95 22.88 -13.81
CA ALA A 14 26.14 23.21 -12.64
C ALA A 14 26.76 22.62 -11.36
N ASP A 15 27.24 21.38 -11.43
CA ASP A 15 27.85 20.61 -10.33
C ASP A 15 29.34 20.93 -10.08
N GLY A 16 29.93 21.86 -10.85
CA GLY A 16 31.34 22.24 -10.73
C GLY A 16 32.34 21.17 -11.17
N GLN A 17 31.90 20.15 -11.91
CA GLN A 17 32.70 19.00 -12.35
C GLN A 17 33.46 19.25 -13.66
N LEU A 18 33.23 20.37 -14.34
CA LEU A 18 34.00 20.74 -15.54
C LEU A 18 35.27 21.52 -15.21
N ALA A 19 36.39 21.08 -15.80
CA ALA A 19 37.69 21.73 -15.67
C ALA A 19 38.25 22.24 -17.01
N GLY A 20 39.14 23.23 -16.93
CA GLY A 20 39.97 23.69 -18.04
C GLY A 20 39.18 24.12 -19.30
N ALA A 21 39.62 23.63 -20.46
CA ALA A 21 39.08 24.03 -21.76
C ALA A 21 37.59 23.70 -21.95
N ARG A 22 37.08 22.64 -21.31
CA ARG A 22 35.65 22.26 -21.45
C ARG A 22 34.74 23.23 -20.68
N ARG A 23 35.18 23.70 -19.52
CA ARG A 23 34.48 24.72 -18.74
C ARG A 23 34.38 26.04 -19.52
N ALA A 24 35.49 26.50 -20.10
CA ALA A 24 35.52 27.72 -20.90
C ALA A 24 34.59 27.64 -22.13
N ALA A 25 34.50 26.47 -22.78
CA ALA A 25 33.58 26.26 -23.89
C ALA A 25 32.11 26.34 -23.46
N VAL A 26 31.75 25.77 -22.30
CA VAL A 26 30.40 25.85 -21.74
C VAL A 26 30.06 27.27 -21.28
N GLU A 27 30.99 28.00 -20.66
CA GLU A 27 30.80 29.41 -20.28
C GLU A 27 30.55 30.30 -21.51
N ALA A 28 31.31 30.10 -22.60
CA ALA A 28 31.10 30.81 -23.85
C ALA A 28 29.75 30.50 -24.50
N TYR A 29 29.24 29.28 -24.34
CA TYR A 29 27.93 28.87 -24.83
C TYR A 29 26.78 29.45 -24.00
N LEU A 30 26.91 29.44 -22.67
CA LEU A 30 25.94 30.03 -21.75
C LEU A 30 25.83 31.55 -21.94
N ALA A 31 26.92 32.23 -22.31
CA ALA A 31 26.91 33.65 -22.66
C ALA A 31 26.07 33.95 -23.93
N GLN A 32 25.92 32.98 -24.82
CA GLN A 32 25.16 33.09 -26.07
C GLN A 32 23.73 32.54 -25.96
N HIS A 33 23.41 31.78 -24.90
CA HIS A 33 22.13 31.11 -24.69
C HIS A 33 21.56 31.42 -23.30
N PRO A 34 20.81 32.54 -23.15
CA PRO A 34 20.32 33.00 -21.85
C PRO A 34 19.34 32.02 -21.18
N ASP A 35 18.55 31.27 -21.96
CA ASP A 35 17.61 30.27 -21.43
C ASP A 35 18.35 29.11 -20.75
N ALA A 36 19.42 28.62 -21.37
CA ALA A 36 20.29 27.59 -20.79
C ALA A 36 21.01 28.11 -19.53
N ALA A 37 21.41 29.38 -19.52
CA ALA A 37 22.01 30.01 -18.33
C ALA A 37 21.00 30.12 -17.17
N ALA A 38 19.75 30.46 -17.46
CA ALA A 38 18.68 30.50 -16.46
C ALA A 38 18.40 29.10 -15.87
N GLN A 39 18.42 28.07 -16.71
CA GLN A 39 18.23 26.68 -16.30
C GLN A 39 19.37 26.19 -15.39
N VAL A 40 20.63 26.42 -15.76
CA VAL A 40 21.81 26.11 -14.94
C VAL A 40 21.76 26.85 -13.60
N ALA A 41 21.35 28.12 -13.60
CA ALA A 41 21.19 28.89 -12.37
C ALA A 41 20.08 28.32 -11.46
N ALA A 42 19.00 27.79 -12.03
CA ALA A 42 17.94 27.13 -11.28
C ALA A 42 18.44 25.84 -10.61
N TRP A 43 19.19 25.00 -11.33
CA TRP A 43 19.79 23.79 -10.76
C TRP A 43 20.77 24.09 -9.62
N ARG A 44 21.61 25.12 -9.75
CA ARG A 44 22.51 25.54 -8.67
C ARG A 44 21.76 25.97 -7.40
N ARG A 45 20.67 26.74 -7.55
CA ARG A 45 19.83 27.12 -6.41
C ARG A 45 19.17 25.91 -5.72
N GLN A 46 18.77 24.90 -6.49
CA GLN A 46 18.23 23.65 -5.94
C GLN A 46 19.30 22.88 -5.16
N ALA A 47 20.51 22.73 -5.71
CA ALA A 47 21.63 22.09 -5.04
C ALA A 47 21.99 22.80 -3.72
N GLU A 48 22.06 24.14 -3.73
CA GLU A 48 22.30 24.94 -2.52
C GLU A 48 21.18 24.79 -1.48
N ALA A 49 19.92 24.64 -1.89
CA ALA A 49 18.81 24.40 -0.97
C ALA A 49 18.92 23.01 -0.32
N LEU A 50 19.32 21.99 -1.08
CA LEU A 50 19.55 20.65 -0.57
C LEU A 50 20.72 20.61 0.41
N HIS A 51 21.85 21.24 0.07
CA HIS A 51 23.00 21.34 0.97
C HIS A 51 22.61 22.03 2.28
N ARG A 52 21.91 23.18 2.23
CA ARG A 52 21.45 23.86 3.45
C ARG A 52 20.54 22.99 4.32
N ALA A 53 19.73 22.11 3.71
CA ALA A 53 18.84 21.23 4.45
C ALA A 53 19.55 20.00 5.05
N LEU A 54 20.60 19.50 4.38
CA LEU A 54 21.20 18.19 4.68
C LEU A 54 22.63 18.26 5.24
N ASP A 55 23.35 19.36 5.07
CA ASP A 55 24.68 19.56 5.66
C ASP A 55 24.71 19.38 7.20
N PRO A 56 23.67 19.75 7.97
CA PRO A 56 23.61 19.45 9.40
C PRO A 56 23.63 17.94 9.70
N VAL A 57 23.03 17.12 8.84
CA VAL A 57 22.96 15.66 9.01
C VAL A 57 24.35 15.02 8.89
N LEU A 58 25.24 15.61 8.08
CA LEU A 58 26.64 15.14 7.97
C LEU A 58 27.43 15.26 9.28
N ASN A 59 26.98 16.11 10.20
CA ASN A 59 27.62 16.34 11.49
C ASN A 59 26.93 15.61 12.65
N GLU A 60 25.88 14.84 12.37
CA GLU A 60 25.23 14.04 13.40
C GLU A 60 26.16 12.91 13.87
N PRO A 61 26.21 12.62 15.19
CA PRO A 61 27.02 11.53 15.71
C PRO A 61 26.51 10.19 15.17
N VAL A 62 27.37 9.50 14.42
CA VAL A 62 27.02 8.20 13.85
C VAL A 62 26.71 7.22 14.99
N PRO A 63 25.53 6.57 15.01
CA PRO A 63 25.20 5.59 16.03
C PRO A 63 26.09 4.36 15.84
N LEU A 64 27.18 4.29 16.60
CA LEU A 64 28.18 3.22 16.55
C LEU A 64 27.58 1.81 16.76
N ALA A 65 26.41 1.71 17.38
CA ALA A 65 25.67 0.47 17.58
C ALA A 65 25.06 -0.12 16.29
N ALA A 66 24.93 0.69 15.22
CA ALA A 66 24.38 0.28 13.93
C ALA A 66 25.47 -0.04 12.89
N LEU A 67 26.75 0.15 13.22
CA LEU A 67 27.86 -0.10 12.31
C LEU A 67 28.43 -1.52 12.46
N PRO A 68 28.84 -2.17 11.35
CA PRO A 68 29.55 -3.44 11.41
C PRO A 68 30.89 -3.30 12.16
N PRO A 69 31.34 -4.33 12.91
CA PRO A 69 32.52 -4.25 13.78
C PRO A 69 33.84 -3.86 13.08
N GLY A 70 33.92 -4.02 11.75
CA GLY A 70 35.13 -3.76 10.95
C GLY A 70 35.39 -2.28 10.61
N LEU A 71 34.46 -1.37 10.91
CA LEU A 71 34.58 0.06 10.59
C LEU A 71 34.85 0.94 11.82
N HIS A 72 35.09 0.34 12.99
CA HIS A 72 35.56 1.07 14.16
C HIS A 72 37.01 1.50 13.94
N GLY A 73 37.19 2.66 13.29
CA GLY A 73 38.50 3.28 13.08
C GLY A 73 39.25 3.49 14.39
N ASP A 74 40.58 3.59 14.27
CA ASP A 74 41.65 3.63 15.29
C ASP A 74 41.58 4.76 16.34
N GLN A 75 40.38 5.23 16.70
CA GLN A 75 40.12 6.22 17.74
C GLN A 75 40.42 5.70 19.16
N GLY A 76 40.80 4.42 19.30
CA GLY A 76 41.19 3.80 20.57
C GLY A 76 42.58 4.16 21.07
N ARG A 77 43.47 4.74 20.24
CA ARG A 77 44.88 4.91 20.63
C ARG A 77 45.16 6.07 21.59
N ASN A 78 44.32 7.09 21.66
CA ASN A 78 44.55 8.22 22.56
C ASN A 78 44.11 7.99 24.01
N ARG A 79 43.28 6.98 24.30
CA ARG A 79 42.87 6.66 25.69
C ARG A 79 43.86 5.77 26.45
N ALA A 80 44.81 5.14 25.74
CA ALA A 80 45.76 4.21 26.34
C ALA A 80 46.92 4.88 27.10
N ARG A 81 47.05 6.21 27.06
CA ARG A 81 48.16 6.93 27.72
C ARG A 81 47.85 7.36 29.15
N ASP A 82 46.57 7.48 29.52
CA ASP A 82 46.18 7.94 30.86
C ASP A 82 45.90 6.81 31.86
N ALA A 83 45.74 5.57 31.40
CA ALA A 83 45.36 4.42 32.24
C ALA A 83 46.55 3.66 32.87
N ARG A 84 47.77 4.22 32.88
CA ARG A 84 48.96 3.58 33.46
C ARG A 84 49.27 4.08 34.88
N ARG A 85 48.27 4.22 35.75
CA ARG A 85 48.54 4.62 37.14
C ARG A 85 47.99 3.75 38.27
N ASP A 86 46.96 2.94 38.05
CA ASP A 86 46.36 2.26 39.20
C ASP A 86 46.54 0.75 39.14
N GLY A 87 47.40 0.27 40.05
CA GLY A 87 47.67 -1.14 40.27
C GLY A 87 46.45 -1.85 40.85
N ALA A 88 45.86 -2.75 40.06
CA ALA A 88 44.90 -3.72 40.55
C ALA A 88 45.27 -5.11 40.02
N ARG A 89 45.36 -6.06 40.97
CA ARG A 89 45.77 -7.47 40.76
C ARG A 89 44.85 -8.17 39.74
N PRO A 90 45.40 -9.04 38.86
CA PRO A 90 44.59 -9.73 37.87
C PRO A 90 43.85 -10.92 38.51
N TRP A 91 42.52 -10.88 38.53
CA TRP A 91 41.71 -12.09 38.67
C TRP A 91 41.87 -12.97 37.41
N PRO A 92 41.92 -14.30 37.55
CA PRO A 92 42.19 -15.17 36.44
C PRO A 92 40.98 -15.14 35.48
N ARG A 93 41.26 -14.80 34.22
CA ARG A 93 40.27 -14.41 33.20
C ARG A 93 39.34 -15.54 32.75
N TRP A 94 39.67 -16.79 33.06
CA TRP A 94 38.90 -17.98 32.73
C TRP A 94 37.54 -18.09 33.45
N THR A 95 37.43 -17.63 34.71
CA THR A 95 36.16 -17.65 35.44
C THR A 95 35.19 -16.58 34.96
N MET A 96 35.71 -15.44 34.50
CA MET A 96 34.90 -14.39 33.86
C MET A 96 34.39 -14.80 32.48
N ALA A 97 35.17 -15.56 31.70
CA ALA A 97 34.74 -16.02 30.37
C ALA A 97 33.56 -17.01 30.45
N VAL A 98 33.58 -17.94 31.43
CA VAL A 98 32.49 -18.90 31.66
C VAL A 98 31.26 -18.22 32.26
N ALA A 99 31.44 -17.31 33.22
CA ALA A 99 30.33 -16.54 33.78
C ALA A 99 29.66 -15.64 32.72
N ALA A 100 30.44 -15.03 31.82
CA ALA A 100 29.92 -14.20 30.74
C ALA A 100 29.18 -15.02 29.67
N THR A 101 29.59 -16.26 29.40
CA THR A 101 28.86 -17.17 28.47
C THR A 101 27.57 -17.70 29.08
N CYS A 102 27.56 -18.08 30.36
CA CYS A 102 26.33 -18.47 31.05
C CYS A 102 25.34 -17.30 31.15
N ALA A 103 25.82 -16.08 31.42
CA ALA A 103 24.99 -14.89 31.47
C ALA A 103 24.43 -14.51 30.09
N SER A 104 25.19 -14.64 29.00
CA SER A 104 24.69 -14.35 27.66
C SER A 104 23.69 -15.38 27.17
N VAL A 105 23.86 -16.67 27.48
CA VAL A 105 22.85 -17.70 27.20
C VAL A 105 21.57 -17.45 28.02
N ALA A 106 21.70 -17.07 29.29
CA ALA A 106 20.55 -16.73 30.12
C ALA A 106 19.81 -15.48 29.60
N LEU A 107 20.53 -14.44 29.18
CA LEU A 107 19.94 -13.24 28.57
C LEU A 107 19.32 -13.52 27.20
N LEU A 108 19.87 -14.45 26.41
CA LEU A 108 19.26 -14.90 25.15
C LEU A 108 17.98 -15.70 25.41
N ALA A 109 17.96 -16.55 26.43
CA ALA A 109 16.77 -17.29 26.81
C ALA A 109 15.68 -16.33 27.36
N VAL A 110 16.07 -15.38 28.20
CA VAL A 110 15.16 -14.37 28.77
C VAL A 110 14.70 -13.37 27.71
N GLY A 111 15.59 -12.87 26.87
CA GLY A 111 15.26 -11.98 25.75
C GLY A 111 14.46 -12.68 24.67
N GLY A 112 14.73 -13.96 24.40
CA GLY A 112 13.95 -14.79 23.48
C GLY A 112 12.54 -15.06 24.00
N THR A 113 12.39 -15.37 25.28
CA THR A 113 11.07 -15.59 25.92
C THR A 113 10.28 -14.30 26.08
N LEU A 114 10.92 -13.20 26.52
CA LEU A 114 10.31 -11.87 26.56
C LEU A 114 9.96 -11.38 25.16
N GLY A 115 10.84 -11.57 24.18
CA GLY A 115 10.59 -11.22 22.78
C GLY A 115 9.44 -12.03 22.20
N TRP A 116 9.34 -13.32 22.51
CA TRP A 116 8.24 -14.19 22.05
C TRP A 116 6.91 -13.85 22.73
N LEU A 117 6.89 -13.57 24.03
CA LEU A 117 5.69 -13.09 24.73
C LEU A 117 5.30 -11.66 24.31
N ALA A 118 6.27 -10.80 24.01
CA ALA A 118 6.03 -9.43 23.60
C ALA A 118 5.71 -9.32 22.10
N HIS A 119 6.05 -10.32 21.29
CA HIS A 119 5.69 -10.36 19.86
C HIS A 119 4.18 -10.22 19.67
N ASP A 120 3.39 -10.89 20.50
CA ASP A 120 1.92 -10.84 20.47
C ASP A 120 1.35 -9.50 20.96
N ARG A 121 2.16 -8.66 21.63
CA ARG A 121 1.75 -7.35 22.18
C ARG A 121 2.32 -6.14 21.45
N LEU A 122 3.47 -6.29 20.78
CA LEU A 122 4.22 -5.24 20.08
C LEU A 122 4.21 -5.40 18.57
N GLY A 123 3.83 -6.57 18.05
CA GLY A 123 3.33 -6.66 16.69
C GLY A 123 2.05 -5.83 16.64
N GLY A 124 2.15 -4.58 16.19
CA GLY A 124 1.00 -3.76 15.87
C GLY A 124 0.08 -4.63 15.03
N GLY A 125 -1.05 -5.03 15.61
CA GLY A 125 -1.82 -6.14 15.11
C GLY A 125 -2.00 -5.97 13.61
N THR A 126 -1.39 -6.85 12.82
CA THR A 126 -1.98 -7.22 11.55
C THR A 126 -3.35 -7.68 11.99
N LEU A 127 -4.34 -6.79 11.98
CA LEU A 127 -5.72 -7.14 12.24
C LEU A 127 -5.96 -8.22 11.20
N VAL A 128 -5.96 -9.47 11.63
CA VAL A 128 -6.25 -10.60 10.76
C VAL A 128 -7.73 -10.43 10.48
N LEU A 129 -8.02 -9.60 9.49
CA LEU A 129 -9.35 -9.27 9.06
C LEU A 129 -10.00 -10.60 8.69
N ALA A 130 -11.19 -10.84 9.26
CA ALA A 130 -11.95 -12.02 8.92
C ALA A 130 -12.09 -12.10 7.39
N PRO A 131 -12.05 -13.30 6.78
CA PRO A 131 -12.08 -13.44 5.32
C PRO A 131 -13.20 -12.64 4.63
N GLY A 132 -14.38 -12.56 5.26
CA GLY A 132 -15.50 -11.75 4.76
C GLY A 132 -15.28 -10.24 4.86
N GLU A 133 -14.60 -9.75 5.91
CA GLU A 133 -14.29 -8.32 6.05
C GLU A 133 -13.26 -7.87 5.01
N ARG A 134 -12.23 -8.70 4.75
CA ARG A 134 -11.29 -8.47 3.65
C ARG A 134 -12.00 -8.40 2.31
N PHE A 135 -12.90 -9.34 2.06
CA PHE A 135 -13.71 -9.36 0.85
C PHE A 135 -14.57 -8.11 0.69
N ALA A 136 -15.24 -7.66 1.75
CA ALA A 136 -16.08 -6.46 1.71
C ALA A 136 -15.26 -5.19 1.42
N ARG A 137 -14.05 -5.08 1.99
CA ARG A 137 -13.13 -3.97 1.73
C ARG A 137 -12.63 -3.97 0.29
N GLU A 138 -12.34 -5.14 -0.25
CA GLU A 138 -11.98 -5.33 -1.65
C GLU A 138 -13.12 -4.93 -2.60
N ALA A 139 -14.37 -5.28 -2.27
CA ALA A 139 -15.56 -4.87 -3.02
C ALA A 139 -15.77 -3.36 -2.99
N LEU A 140 -15.53 -2.71 -1.85
CA LEU A 140 -15.56 -1.25 -1.72
C LEU A 140 -14.51 -0.58 -2.61
N ALA A 141 -13.28 -1.08 -2.58
CA ALA A 141 -12.21 -0.54 -3.43
C ALA A 141 -12.54 -0.73 -4.92
N THR A 142 -13.02 -1.92 -5.30
CA THR A 142 -13.48 -2.25 -6.66
C THR A 142 -14.58 -1.30 -7.13
N HIS A 143 -15.58 -1.06 -6.28
CA HIS A 143 -16.66 -0.12 -6.55
C HIS A 143 -16.12 1.30 -6.78
N ALA A 144 -15.25 1.78 -5.90
CA ALA A 144 -14.69 3.13 -5.99
C ALA A 144 -13.89 3.36 -7.30
N VAL A 145 -13.28 2.30 -7.83
CA VAL A 145 -12.53 2.35 -9.10
C VAL A 145 -13.46 2.33 -10.31
N TYR A 146 -14.48 1.45 -10.33
CA TYR A 146 -15.27 1.21 -11.53
C TYR A 146 -16.60 1.98 -11.61
N ALA A 147 -17.18 2.37 -10.47
CA ALA A 147 -18.40 3.16 -10.46
C ALA A 147 -18.26 4.50 -11.22
N PRO A 148 -17.14 5.24 -11.18
CA PRO A 148 -17.03 6.51 -11.93
C PRO A 148 -16.86 6.35 -13.46
N GLU A 149 -16.56 5.15 -13.97
CA GLU A 149 -16.20 4.94 -15.38
C GLU A 149 -17.44 4.96 -16.29
N MET A 150 -17.53 5.93 -17.20
CA MET A 150 -18.70 6.10 -18.05
C MET A 150 -18.65 5.31 -19.36
N ARG A 151 -17.47 5.10 -19.94
CA ARG A 151 -17.34 4.54 -21.31
C ARG A 151 -17.31 3.02 -21.32
N HIS A 152 -16.59 2.43 -20.37
CA HIS A 152 -16.45 0.98 -20.27
C HIS A 152 -16.73 0.52 -18.84
N PRO A 153 -17.96 0.75 -18.33
CA PRO A 153 -18.33 0.33 -16.98
C PRO A 153 -18.24 -1.19 -16.81
N VAL A 154 -18.54 -1.93 -17.88
CA VAL A 154 -18.69 -3.39 -17.88
C VAL A 154 -18.01 -4.01 -19.10
N GLU A 155 -17.64 -5.28 -19.00
CA GLU A 155 -17.08 -6.05 -20.12
C GLU A 155 -18.17 -6.62 -21.02
N VAL A 156 -19.26 -7.10 -20.41
CA VAL A 156 -20.45 -7.59 -21.11
C VAL A 156 -21.65 -6.81 -20.63
N ALA A 157 -22.36 -6.19 -21.56
CA ALA A 157 -23.54 -5.37 -21.29
C ALA A 157 -24.77 -6.23 -20.90
N ALA A 158 -25.73 -5.61 -20.21
CA ALA A 158 -27.00 -6.24 -19.84
C ALA A 158 -27.82 -6.70 -21.05
N THR A 159 -27.62 -6.12 -22.24
CA THR A 159 -28.27 -6.57 -23.49
C THR A 159 -27.90 -8.00 -23.87
N GLU A 160 -26.77 -8.50 -23.38
CA GLU A 160 -26.27 -9.86 -23.60
C GLU A 160 -26.28 -10.69 -22.31
N GLU A 161 -27.31 -10.52 -21.47
CA GLU A 161 -27.42 -11.13 -20.14
C GLU A 161 -27.17 -12.64 -20.13
N ALA A 162 -27.72 -13.39 -21.10
CA ALA A 162 -27.49 -14.83 -21.20
C ALA A 162 -26.00 -15.19 -21.42
N HIS A 163 -25.29 -14.35 -22.20
CA HIS A 163 -23.85 -14.50 -22.41
C HIS A 163 -23.09 -14.13 -21.13
N LEU A 164 -23.43 -13.01 -20.49
CA LEU A 164 -22.86 -12.56 -19.22
C LEU A 164 -22.92 -13.67 -18.16
N ILE A 165 -24.10 -14.25 -17.96
CA ILE A 165 -24.34 -15.34 -17.01
C ILE A 165 -23.47 -16.54 -17.35
N THR A 166 -23.50 -16.99 -18.60
CA THR A 166 -22.74 -18.16 -19.04
C THR A 166 -21.23 -17.96 -18.88
N TRP A 167 -20.73 -16.80 -19.28
CA TRP A 167 -19.32 -16.45 -19.22
C TRP A 167 -18.83 -16.33 -17.77
N LEU A 168 -19.52 -15.55 -16.92
CA LEU A 168 -19.13 -15.39 -15.52
C LEU A 168 -19.27 -16.68 -14.73
N SER A 169 -20.31 -17.49 -14.98
CA SER A 169 -20.48 -18.78 -14.32
C SER A 169 -19.30 -19.72 -14.59
N ARG A 170 -18.84 -19.78 -15.86
CA ARG A 170 -17.66 -20.56 -16.24
C ARG A 170 -16.38 -20.05 -15.59
N ARG A 171 -16.21 -18.73 -15.45
CA ARG A 171 -15.03 -18.13 -14.85
C ARG A 171 -14.98 -18.29 -13.33
N LEU A 172 -16.13 -18.21 -12.67
CA LEU A 172 -16.28 -18.43 -11.22
C LEU A 172 -16.24 -19.91 -10.83
N GLY A 173 -16.58 -20.82 -11.76
CA GLY A 173 -16.75 -22.24 -11.44
C GLY A 173 -18.01 -22.53 -10.61
N THR A 174 -19.01 -21.65 -10.69
CA THR A 174 -20.31 -21.78 -10.00
C THR A 174 -21.42 -21.17 -10.86
N ALA A 175 -22.65 -21.61 -10.68
CA ALA A 175 -23.79 -21.03 -11.38
C ALA A 175 -24.03 -19.61 -10.84
N LEU A 176 -23.88 -18.62 -11.71
CA LEU A 176 -24.23 -17.24 -11.41
C LEU A 176 -25.68 -16.98 -11.81
N GLN A 177 -26.42 -16.29 -10.95
CA GLN A 177 -27.71 -15.70 -11.27
C GLN A 177 -27.56 -14.17 -11.24
N VAL A 178 -28.29 -13.45 -12.09
CA VAL A 178 -28.32 -11.98 -12.00
C VAL A 178 -29.56 -11.56 -11.22
N PRO A 179 -29.42 -10.90 -10.06
CA PRO A 179 -30.55 -10.41 -9.30
C PRO A 179 -31.32 -9.31 -10.03
N ASP A 180 -32.65 -9.39 -10.00
CA ASP A 180 -33.52 -8.31 -10.47
C ASP A 180 -33.74 -7.27 -9.37
N LEU A 181 -33.20 -6.07 -9.57
CA LEU A 181 -33.33 -4.93 -8.65
C LEU A 181 -34.23 -3.81 -9.21
N ARG A 182 -34.95 -4.05 -10.31
CA ARG A 182 -35.77 -3.03 -10.99
C ARG A 182 -36.88 -2.50 -10.11
N ALA A 183 -37.50 -3.35 -9.29
CA ALA A 183 -38.52 -2.94 -8.31
C ALA A 183 -37.98 -1.98 -7.23
N GLN A 184 -36.66 -1.91 -7.04
CA GLN A 184 -35.99 -0.98 -6.14
C GLN A 184 -35.37 0.22 -6.89
N GLY A 185 -35.65 0.36 -8.19
CA GLY A 185 -35.18 1.46 -9.04
C GLY A 185 -33.74 1.30 -9.52
N PHE A 186 -33.19 0.08 -9.55
CA PHE A 186 -31.85 -0.18 -10.07
C PHE A 186 -31.92 -1.11 -11.28
N HIS A 187 -31.30 -0.67 -12.37
CA HIS A 187 -31.20 -1.40 -13.63
C HIS A 187 -29.81 -1.98 -13.80
N LEU A 188 -29.73 -3.23 -14.27
CA LEU A 188 -28.45 -3.85 -14.59
C LEU A 188 -27.82 -3.13 -15.79
N ILE A 189 -26.59 -2.64 -15.63
CA ILE A 189 -25.75 -2.13 -16.72
C ILE A 189 -25.06 -3.30 -17.43
N GLY A 190 -24.60 -4.28 -16.66
CA GLY A 190 -23.92 -5.48 -17.12
C GLY A 190 -22.98 -6.03 -16.06
N GLY A 191 -21.94 -6.73 -16.49
CA GLY A 191 -20.94 -7.24 -15.56
C GLY A 191 -19.54 -7.41 -16.15
N ARG A 192 -18.61 -7.73 -15.26
CA ARG A 192 -17.19 -7.86 -15.56
C ARG A 192 -16.52 -8.88 -14.65
N LEU A 193 -15.36 -9.36 -15.10
CA LEU A 193 -14.54 -10.26 -14.32
C LEU A 193 -13.53 -9.44 -13.50
N GLY A 194 -13.44 -9.75 -12.21
CA GLY A 194 -12.43 -9.21 -11.30
C GLY A 194 -11.47 -10.32 -10.87
N VAL A 195 -10.29 -9.91 -10.41
CA VAL A 195 -9.33 -10.80 -9.76
C VAL A 195 -9.22 -10.36 -8.31
N ALA A 196 -9.31 -11.32 -7.41
CA ALA A 196 -9.20 -11.12 -5.98
C ALA A 196 -8.15 -12.05 -5.38
N GLU A 197 -7.69 -11.77 -4.15
CA GLU A 197 -6.73 -12.63 -3.43
C GLU A 197 -7.23 -14.09 -3.32
N GLY A 198 -8.55 -14.28 -3.24
CA GLY A 198 -9.21 -15.60 -3.17
C GLY A 198 -9.55 -16.24 -4.53
N GLY A 199 -9.15 -15.64 -5.66
CA GLY A 199 -9.43 -16.16 -7.01
C GLY A 199 -10.32 -15.23 -7.85
N PRO A 200 -10.95 -15.76 -8.93
CA PRO A 200 -11.81 -14.95 -9.79
C PRO A 200 -13.05 -14.46 -9.04
N SER A 201 -13.46 -13.23 -9.33
CA SER A 201 -14.70 -12.63 -8.83
C SER A 201 -15.55 -12.11 -9.99
N ALA A 202 -16.86 -12.18 -9.87
CA ALA A 202 -17.78 -11.49 -10.77
C ALA A 202 -18.18 -10.16 -10.14
N ILE A 203 -18.29 -9.13 -10.96
CA ILE A 203 -18.80 -7.82 -10.55
C ILE A 203 -19.96 -7.49 -11.47
N LEU A 204 -21.17 -7.42 -10.91
CA LEU A 204 -22.37 -6.95 -11.60
C LEU A 204 -22.59 -5.50 -11.22
N MET A 205 -22.83 -4.64 -12.20
CA MET A 205 -22.99 -3.21 -11.99
C MET A 205 -24.40 -2.76 -12.33
N TYR A 206 -24.99 -1.96 -11.43
CA TYR A 206 -26.35 -1.45 -11.55
C TYR A 206 -26.32 0.08 -11.46
N GLU A 207 -27.32 0.71 -12.07
CA GLU A 207 -27.51 2.15 -12.05
C GLU A 207 -28.97 2.47 -11.79
N ALA A 208 -29.22 3.47 -10.96
CA ALA A 208 -30.54 4.05 -10.74
C ALA A 208 -30.80 5.22 -11.69
N ASP A 209 -32.06 5.63 -11.80
CA ASP A 209 -32.49 6.74 -12.66
C ASP A 209 -31.80 8.08 -12.35
N ASP A 210 -31.32 8.26 -11.13
CA ASP A 210 -30.55 9.43 -10.68
C ASP A 210 -29.04 9.34 -10.99
N GLY A 211 -28.60 8.26 -11.63
CA GLY A 211 -27.20 7.97 -11.93
C GLY A 211 -26.42 7.34 -10.77
N THR A 212 -27.08 7.02 -9.65
CA THR A 212 -26.43 6.33 -8.53
C THR A 212 -26.06 4.92 -8.94
N ARG A 213 -24.79 4.54 -8.74
CA ARG A 213 -24.29 3.22 -9.09
C ARG A 213 -24.16 2.30 -7.90
N LEU A 214 -24.43 1.02 -8.14
CA LEU A 214 -24.19 -0.08 -7.22
C LEU A 214 -23.35 -1.15 -7.89
N SER A 215 -22.51 -1.82 -7.11
CA SER A 215 -21.81 -3.01 -7.57
C SER A 215 -22.10 -4.17 -6.64
N LEU A 216 -22.55 -5.28 -7.21
CA LEU A 216 -22.64 -6.57 -6.54
C LEU A 216 -21.43 -7.41 -6.95
N GLN A 217 -20.54 -7.69 -6.01
CA GLN A 217 -19.41 -8.59 -6.22
C GLN A 217 -19.73 -9.97 -5.65
N LEU A 218 -19.38 -11.00 -6.41
CA LEU A 218 -19.53 -12.40 -6.04
C LEU A 218 -18.22 -13.15 -6.23
N ARG A 219 -17.88 -14.03 -5.30
CA ARG A 219 -16.78 -14.98 -5.47
C ARG A 219 -17.00 -16.23 -4.65
N ARG A 220 -16.29 -17.31 -5.00
CA ARG A 220 -16.13 -18.45 -4.10
C ARG A 220 -15.15 -18.09 -2.98
N MET A 221 -15.53 -18.35 -1.74
CA MET A 221 -14.70 -18.18 -0.56
C MET A 221 -13.82 -19.42 -0.35
N ALA A 222 -12.76 -19.28 0.45
CA ALA A 222 -11.91 -20.40 0.79
C ALA A 222 -12.73 -21.49 1.53
N GLN A 223 -12.43 -22.76 1.26
CA GLN A 223 -13.09 -23.89 1.93
C GLN A 223 -12.99 -23.76 3.45
N GLY A 224 -14.10 -24.01 4.15
CA GLY A 224 -14.18 -23.89 5.60
C GLY A 224 -14.38 -22.45 6.11
N THR A 225 -14.61 -21.48 5.23
CA THR A 225 -15.07 -20.15 5.66
C THR A 225 -16.51 -20.29 6.17
N PRO A 226 -16.81 -19.90 7.42
CA PRO A 226 -18.15 -20.05 7.97
C PRO A 226 -19.14 -19.12 7.27
N ASP A 227 -20.37 -19.60 7.11
CA ASP A 227 -21.49 -18.76 6.69
C ASP A 227 -21.68 -17.59 7.66
N THR A 228 -22.12 -16.47 7.12
CA THR A 228 -22.31 -15.25 7.91
C THR A 228 -23.65 -14.60 7.59
N GLY A 229 -24.30 -14.04 8.61
CA GLY A 229 -25.42 -13.12 8.40
C GLY A 229 -24.94 -11.80 7.78
N PHE A 230 -25.89 -10.91 7.48
CA PHE A 230 -25.55 -9.59 6.91
C PHE A 230 -24.64 -8.79 7.84
N ARG A 231 -23.44 -8.47 7.34
CA ARG A 231 -22.48 -7.57 7.96
C ARG A 231 -22.29 -6.34 7.08
N VAL A 232 -21.88 -5.24 7.68
CA VAL A 232 -21.63 -3.98 6.98
C VAL A 232 -20.18 -3.58 7.18
N GLU A 233 -19.51 -3.24 6.09
CA GLU A 233 -18.19 -2.61 6.08
C GLU A 233 -18.35 -1.20 5.52
N ARG A 234 -17.67 -0.23 6.12
CA ARG A 234 -17.61 1.14 5.61
C ARG A 234 -16.22 1.42 5.10
N MET A 235 -16.10 2.21 4.05
CA MET A 235 -14.79 2.63 3.60
C MET A 235 -14.20 3.66 4.58
N THR A 236 -13.28 3.22 5.43
CA THR A 236 -12.52 4.05 6.38
C THR A 236 -11.02 4.00 6.03
N GLY A 237 -10.37 5.15 5.87
CA GLY A 237 -8.91 5.24 5.66
C GLY A 237 -8.48 6.05 4.42
N GLU A 238 -7.16 6.16 4.18
CA GLU A 238 -6.50 7.02 3.17
C GLU A 238 -6.97 6.87 1.70
N GLY A 239 -7.73 5.82 1.36
CA GLY A 239 -8.39 5.65 0.06
C GLY A 239 -9.83 6.19 -0.01
N ALA A 240 -10.43 6.53 1.13
CA ALA A 240 -11.70 7.25 1.16
C ALA A 240 -11.43 8.68 0.70
N ARG A 241 -11.95 9.05 -0.48
CA ARG A 241 -12.01 10.45 -0.91
C ARG A 241 -12.58 11.25 0.27
N ARG A 242 -11.89 12.33 0.66
CA ARG A 242 -12.24 13.17 1.82
C ARG A 242 -13.77 13.34 1.88
N PRO A 243 -14.42 13.03 3.02
CA PRO A 243 -15.87 13.10 3.12
C PRO A 243 -16.33 14.45 2.58
N THR A 244 -17.04 14.40 1.45
CA THR A 244 -17.55 15.59 0.78
C THR A 244 -18.90 15.88 1.42
N PRO A 245 -19.13 17.09 1.96
CA PRO A 245 -20.42 17.45 2.53
C PRO A 245 -21.54 17.20 1.52
N GLY A 246 -22.57 16.45 1.91
CA GLY A 246 -23.73 16.13 1.06
C GLY A 246 -23.60 14.89 0.17
N ARG A 247 -22.54 14.07 0.32
CA ARG A 247 -22.44 12.76 -0.35
C ARG A 247 -22.61 11.62 0.64
N ASP A 248 -23.43 10.64 0.30
CA ASP A 248 -23.65 9.47 1.14
C ASP A 248 -22.36 8.67 1.36
N PRO A 249 -22.16 8.12 2.58
CA PRO A 249 -20.97 7.35 2.90
C PRO A 249 -20.94 6.05 2.09
N MET A 250 -19.81 5.80 1.42
CA MET A 250 -19.59 4.56 0.69
C MET A 250 -19.48 3.38 1.65
N MET A 251 -20.39 2.42 1.49
CA MET A 251 -20.47 1.24 2.35
C MET A 251 -20.84 0.00 1.55
N ALA A 252 -20.56 -1.17 2.11
CA ALA A 252 -20.88 -2.45 1.54
C ALA A 252 -21.57 -3.34 2.56
N PHE A 253 -22.68 -3.95 2.17
CA PHE A 253 -23.24 -5.10 2.88
C PHE A 253 -22.66 -6.38 2.30
N TYR A 254 -22.19 -7.27 3.16
CA TYR A 254 -21.65 -8.55 2.74
C TYR A 254 -22.18 -9.69 3.60
N TRP A 255 -22.22 -10.87 3.00
CA TRP A 255 -22.58 -12.12 3.64
C TRP A 255 -21.91 -13.29 2.90
N ILE A 256 -21.89 -14.44 3.54
CA ILE A 256 -21.34 -15.68 2.99
C ILE A 256 -22.42 -16.74 3.15
N ASP A 257 -22.77 -17.38 2.03
CA ASP A 257 -23.75 -18.47 1.95
C ASP A 257 -23.17 -19.59 1.08
N ARG A 258 -23.05 -20.81 1.62
CA ARG A 258 -22.69 -22.02 0.87
C ARG A 258 -21.42 -21.84 0.01
N ASP A 259 -20.35 -21.37 0.65
CA ASP A 259 -19.05 -21.03 0.05
C ASP A 259 -19.05 -19.86 -0.95
N LEU A 260 -20.17 -19.16 -1.16
CA LEU A 260 -20.23 -17.95 -1.98
C LEU A 260 -20.25 -16.71 -1.09
N GLY A 261 -19.30 -15.80 -1.34
CA GLY A 261 -19.26 -14.48 -0.74
C GLY A 261 -19.97 -13.49 -1.64
N PHE A 262 -20.86 -12.70 -1.06
CA PHE A 262 -21.58 -11.61 -1.72
C PHE A 262 -21.24 -10.29 -1.06
N ALA A 263 -20.99 -9.26 -1.85
CA ALA A 263 -20.76 -7.90 -1.36
C ALA A 263 -21.47 -6.89 -2.25
N LEU A 264 -22.46 -6.18 -1.70
CA LEU A 264 -23.21 -5.13 -2.38
C LEU A 264 -22.70 -3.77 -1.88
N ALA A 265 -22.03 -3.02 -2.75
CA ALA A 265 -21.37 -1.76 -2.44
C ALA A 265 -21.99 -0.58 -3.21
N GLY A 266 -22.09 0.58 -2.54
CA GLY A 266 -22.48 1.83 -3.17
C GLY A 266 -22.59 3.01 -2.20
N PRO A 267 -22.80 4.23 -2.72
CA PRO A 267 -23.00 5.44 -1.93
C PRO A 267 -24.49 5.60 -1.59
N LEU A 268 -25.02 4.71 -0.76
CA LEU A 268 -26.43 4.72 -0.34
C LEU A 268 -26.54 4.76 1.19
N GLU A 269 -27.66 5.29 1.69
CA GLU A 269 -28.04 5.12 3.09
C GLU A 269 -28.09 3.65 3.49
N ARG A 270 -27.67 3.37 4.73
CA ARG A 270 -27.59 2.00 5.28
C ARG A 270 -28.90 1.23 5.15
N ALA A 271 -30.04 1.87 5.43
CA ALA A 271 -31.33 1.20 5.38
C ALA A 271 -31.68 0.76 3.95
N ARG A 272 -31.44 1.63 2.96
CA ARG A 272 -31.70 1.33 1.55
C ARG A 272 -30.80 0.22 1.04
N LEU A 273 -29.51 0.27 1.35
CA LEU A 273 -28.55 -0.76 0.92
C LEU A 273 -28.86 -2.12 1.57
N LEU A 274 -29.32 -2.14 2.82
CA LEU A 274 -29.75 -3.37 3.49
C LEU A 274 -30.98 -3.99 2.80
N THR A 275 -31.98 -3.20 2.41
CA THR A 275 -33.14 -3.69 1.66
C THR A 275 -32.71 -4.35 0.34
N LEU A 276 -31.80 -3.72 -0.39
CA LEU A 276 -31.27 -4.29 -1.63
C LEU A 276 -30.51 -5.60 -1.38
N ALA A 277 -29.66 -5.65 -0.35
CA ALA A 277 -28.94 -6.87 0.02
C ALA A 277 -29.90 -8.02 0.39
N GLN A 278 -31.01 -7.72 1.08
CA GLN A 278 -32.05 -8.70 1.40
C GLN A 278 -32.76 -9.23 0.15
N VAL A 279 -33.06 -8.36 -0.82
CA VAL A 279 -33.67 -8.78 -2.10
C VAL A 279 -32.72 -9.71 -2.85
N VAL A 280 -31.43 -9.37 -2.97
CA VAL A 280 -30.43 -10.24 -3.61
C VAL A 280 -30.37 -11.59 -2.91
N TYR A 281 -30.29 -11.61 -1.58
CA TYR A 281 -30.26 -12.84 -0.80
C TYR A 281 -31.48 -13.72 -1.04
N GLN A 282 -32.69 -13.15 -1.02
CA GLN A 282 -33.92 -13.92 -1.25
C GLN A 282 -33.97 -14.57 -2.62
N GLN A 283 -33.51 -13.87 -3.67
CA GLN A 283 -33.48 -14.41 -5.03
C GLN A 283 -32.50 -15.57 -5.18
N TYR A 284 -31.38 -15.54 -4.46
CA TYR A 284 -30.38 -16.63 -4.45
C TYR A 284 -30.76 -17.83 -3.59
N GLN A 285 -31.70 -17.65 -2.64
CA GLN A 285 -32.25 -18.74 -1.83
C GLN A 285 -33.42 -19.46 -2.54
N GLY A 286 -34.14 -18.75 -3.41
CA GLY A 286 -35.30 -19.28 -4.14
C GLY A 286 -35.02 -19.85 -5.53
N GLY A 287 -33.75 -19.83 -5.97
CA GLY A 287 -33.30 -20.30 -7.29
C GLY A 287 -32.71 -21.71 -7.29
#